data_AF-T0S156-F1
#
_entry.id   AF-T0S156-F1
#
_cell.length_a   1.000
_cell.length_b   1.000
_cell.length_c   1.000
_cell.angle_alpha   90.00
_cell.angle_beta   90.00
_cell.angle_gamma   90.00
#
_symmetry.space_group_name_H-M   'P 1'
#
loop_
_entity.id
_entity.type
_entity.pdbx_description
1 polymer ?
#
loop_
_entity_poly.entity_id
_entity_poly.type
_entity_poly.pdbx_seq_one_letter_code
_entity_poly.pdbx_strand_id
1 'polypeptide(L)'
;MIIVKSLGLRSFYCRSNLWKSFRWGRCAAIHQGPVDEGFIARGRTIDLILQEFPYSLQKSLPHEILHRDIQLSIFPHSHSIPVIHGVKKYEFFFLSVKWLVNILFGNHNQQVLQLLSSEVNQLSRTAARLTIKFEWDITAETCWCGICHYDVDNEGLLFRHTLENVEMANLKEDRFSLSSPPTFPMSKFRE
;
A
#
# COMPACT_ATOMS: atom_id res chain seq x y z
N MET A 1 8.03 39.49 -34.20
CA MET A 1 8.86 39.24 -33.00
C MET A 1 7.96 38.64 -31.93
N ILE A 2 7.94 37.31 -31.81
CA ILE A 2 7.06 36.57 -30.89
C ILE A 2 7.83 36.39 -29.58
N ILE A 3 7.35 37.02 -28.50
CA ILE A 3 7.88 36.80 -27.16
C ILE A 3 6.95 35.84 -26.44
N VAL A 4 7.43 34.60 -26.31
CA VAL A 4 6.91 33.56 -25.42
C VAL A 4 7.24 33.96 -23.98
N LYS A 5 6.25 34.05 -23.09
CA LYS A 5 6.47 33.97 -21.64
C LYS A 5 5.37 33.18 -20.94
N SER A 6 5.76 31.97 -20.55
CA SER A 6 5.61 31.46 -19.18
C SER A 6 4.20 31.09 -18.70
N LEU A 7 3.77 29.87 -19.02
CA LEU A 7 2.80 29.11 -18.22
C LEU A 7 3.40 28.87 -16.82
N GLY A 8 2.77 29.44 -15.81
CA GLY A 8 3.10 29.23 -14.41
C GLY A 8 2.76 27.80 -13.98
N LEU A 9 3.78 26.94 -13.95
CA LEU A 9 3.82 25.72 -13.15
C LEU A 9 3.66 26.09 -11.68
N ARG A 10 2.45 25.89 -11.12
CA ARG A 10 2.27 25.73 -9.68
C ARG A 10 2.22 24.24 -9.38
N SER A 11 3.41 23.66 -9.24
CA SER A 11 3.61 22.41 -8.52
C SER A 11 3.29 22.66 -7.05
N PHE A 12 2.09 22.28 -6.63
CA PHE A 12 1.75 22.22 -5.21
C PHE A 12 2.14 20.84 -4.68
N TYR A 13 3.26 20.84 -3.97
CA TYR A 13 3.68 19.81 -3.05
C TYR A 13 2.54 19.44 -2.10
N CYS A 14 1.94 18.27 -2.26
CA CYS A 14 1.26 17.59 -1.15
C CYS A 14 2.27 16.65 -0.48
N ARG A 15 3.22 17.23 0.28
CA ARG A 15 4.04 16.47 1.22
C ARG A 15 3.22 16.30 2.50
N SER A 16 2.36 15.29 2.54
CA SER A 16 1.86 14.76 3.82
C SER A 16 3.00 13.99 4.49
N ASN A 17 3.76 14.70 5.32
CA ASN A 17 4.65 14.08 6.29
C ASN A 17 3.80 13.33 7.34
N LEU A 18 3.43 12.09 7.04
CA LEU A 18 2.76 11.17 7.97
C LEU A 18 3.65 9.96 8.30
N TRP A 19 4.96 10.19 8.40
CA TRP A 19 5.91 9.26 9.03
C TRP A 19 6.02 9.56 10.53
N LYS A 20 4.93 9.52 11.28
CA LYS A 20 5.00 9.57 12.76
C LYS A 20 3.94 8.70 13.40
N SER A 21 4.43 7.72 14.18
CA SER A 21 3.70 6.88 15.14
C SER A 21 3.13 5.54 14.63
N PHE A 22 4.00 4.63 14.22
CA PHE A 22 3.74 3.20 14.43
C PHE A 22 3.89 2.88 15.93
N ARG A 23 2.76 2.84 16.66
CA ARG A 23 2.71 2.22 17.99
C ARG A 23 2.31 0.76 17.82
N TRP A 24 3.29 -0.15 17.79
CA TRP A 24 3.12 -1.57 18.13
C TRP A 24 2.76 -1.79 19.62
N GLY A 25 2.24 -0.76 20.30
CA GLY A 25 2.08 -0.69 21.75
C GLY A 25 0.62 -0.48 22.12
N ARG A 26 -0.20 -1.53 22.01
CA ARG A 26 -1.41 -1.69 22.86
C ARG A 26 -2.01 -3.10 22.90
N CYS A 27 -1.23 -4.14 22.60
CA CYS A 27 -1.54 -5.53 23.01
C CYS A 27 -0.52 -6.09 24.00
N ALA A 28 0.35 -5.24 24.57
CA ALA A 28 1.14 -5.57 25.75
C ALA A 28 0.26 -5.53 27.02
N ALA A 29 -0.82 -6.30 27.03
CA ALA A 29 -1.40 -6.76 28.27
C ALA A 29 -0.43 -7.82 28.80
N ILE A 30 0.41 -7.39 29.76
CA ILE A 30 1.21 -8.15 30.72
C ILE A 30 1.04 -9.68 30.57
N HIS A 31 1.74 -10.28 29.62
CA HIS A 31 2.01 -11.71 29.63
C HIS A 31 3.49 -11.85 30.01
N GLN A 32 3.74 -12.23 31.26
CA GLN A 32 5.05 -12.69 31.74
C GLN A 32 5.37 -14.08 31.16
N GLY A 33 5.30 -14.23 29.83
CA GLY A 33 5.67 -15.43 29.10
C GLY A 33 6.95 -15.21 28.30
N PRO A 34 7.62 -16.29 27.84
CA PRO A 34 8.72 -16.16 26.90
C PRO A 34 8.22 -15.41 25.65
N VAL A 35 9.02 -14.45 25.18
CA VAL A 35 8.68 -13.64 24.00
C VAL A 35 8.51 -14.59 22.82
N ASP A 36 7.32 -14.60 22.21
CA ASP A 36 7.03 -15.41 21.03
C ASP A 36 7.95 -14.98 19.89
N GLU A 37 8.97 -15.80 19.58
CA GLU A 37 9.91 -15.53 18.49
C GLU A 37 9.18 -15.33 17.15
N GLY A 38 8.05 -16.02 16.96
CA GLY A 38 7.25 -15.86 15.75
C GLY A 38 6.54 -14.50 15.68
N PHE A 39 6.19 -13.90 16.82
CA PHE A 39 5.69 -12.53 16.85
C PHE A 39 6.76 -11.53 16.40
N ILE A 40 8.01 -11.72 16.84
CA ILE A 40 9.13 -10.89 16.40
C ILE A 40 9.40 -11.06 14.90
N ALA A 41 9.43 -12.31 14.41
CA ALA A 41 9.68 -12.60 12.99
C ALA A 41 8.62 -11.95 12.10
N ARG A 42 7.33 -12.09 12.44
CA ARG A 42 6.22 -11.43 11.74
C ARG A 42 6.35 -9.91 11.71
N GLY A 43 6.67 -9.31 12.86
CA GLY A 43 6.86 -7.87 12.98
C GLY A 43 7.93 -7.35 12.02
N ARG A 44 9.09 -8.03 11.95
CA ARG A 44 10.19 -7.65 11.04
C ARG A 44 9.78 -7.72 9.58
N THR A 45 9.08 -8.78 9.17
CA THR A 45 8.63 -8.93 7.79
C THR A 45 7.58 -7.89 7.42
N ILE A 46 6.64 -7.59 8.32
CA ILE A 46 5.65 -6.53 8.13
C ILE A 46 6.34 -5.16 7.96
N ASP A 47 7.30 -4.84 8.83
CA ASP A 47 8.07 -3.60 8.74
C ASP A 47 8.84 -3.52 7.40
N LEU A 48 9.42 -4.63 6.95
CA LEU A 48 10.11 -4.71 5.65
C LEU A 48 9.14 -4.53 4.47
N ILE A 49 7.95 -5.13 4.52
CA ILE A 49 6.92 -4.95 3.50
C ILE A 49 6.52 -3.47 3.43
N LEU A 50 6.27 -2.82 4.58
CA LEU A 50 5.91 -1.40 4.63
C LEU A 50 7.02 -0.50 4.09
N GLN A 51 8.29 -0.83 4.36
CA GLN A 51 9.44 -0.09 3.85
C GLN A 51 9.57 -0.20 2.32
N GLU A 52 9.37 -1.40 1.76
CA GLU A 52 9.50 -1.64 0.31
C GLU A 52 8.20 -1.35 -0.46
N PHE A 53 7.06 -1.19 0.23
CA PHE A 53 5.73 -1.01 -0.37
C PHE A 53 5.67 0.07 -1.46
N PRO A 54 6.26 1.27 -1.28
CA PRO A 54 6.22 2.33 -2.30
C PRO A 54 6.78 1.89 -3.66
N TYR A 55 7.63 0.87 -3.68
CA TYR A 55 8.31 0.36 -4.86
C TYR A 55 7.79 -1.01 -5.30
N SER A 56 6.74 -1.53 -4.67
CA SER A 56 6.29 -2.91 -4.87
C SER A 56 5.78 -3.21 -6.29
N LEU A 57 5.36 -2.21 -7.08
CA LEU A 57 5.07 -2.38 -8.51
C LEU A 57 6.33 -2.48 -9.38
N GLN A 58 7.44 -1.91 -8.93
CA GLN A 58 8.68 -1.81 -9.68
C GLN A 58 9.69 -2.89 -9.29
N LYS A 59 9.49 -3.53 -8.14
CA LYS A 59 10.40 -4.51 -7.56
C LYS A 59 9.59 -5.52 -6.75
N SER A 60 9.91 -6.80 -6.93
CA SER A 60 9.38 -7.83 -6.04
C SER A 60 9.89 -7.62 -4.62
N LEU A 61 9.12 -8.10 -3.65
CA LEU A 61 9.59 -8.19 -2.27
C LEU A 61 10.86 -9.07 -2.19
N PRO A 62 11.76 -8.81 -1.21
CA PRO A 62 13.01 -9.55 -1.07
C PRO A 62 12.79 -11.05 -0.91
N HIS A 63 13.63 -11.85 -1.55
CA HIS A 63 13.48 -13.32 -1.61
C HIS A 63 13.47 -13.95 -0.21
N GLU A 64 14.19 -13.35 0.75
CA GLU A 64 14.38 -13.84 2.11
C GLU A 64 13.09 -13.85 2.92
N ILE A 65 12.12 -13.01 2.56
CA ILE A 65 10.81 -12.94 3.24
C ILE A 65 9.73 -13.72 2.50
N LEU A 66 10.03 -14.39 1.38
CA LEU A 66 9.04 -15.11 0.58
C LEU A 66 8.99 -16.58 0.99
N HIS A 67 7.79 -17.08 1.26
CA HIS A 67 7.57 -18.51 1.39
C HIS A 67 7.77 -19.21 0.03
N ARG A 68 8.31 -20.43 0.02
CA ARG A 68 8.60 -21.19 -1.22
C ARG A 68 7.37 -21.37 -2.11
N ASP A 69 6.23 -21.60 -1.47
CA ASP A 69 4.92 -21.79 -2.09
C ASP A 69 4.04 -20.52 -2.05
N ILE A 70 4.66 -19.33 -2.11
CA ILE A 70 3.92 -18.06 -2.14
C ILE A 70 2.83 -18.06 -3.20
N GLN A 71 1.67 -17.53 -2.82
CA GLN A 71 0.52 -17.36 -3.69
C GLN A 71 0.33 -15.88 -4.00
N LEU A 72 0.19 -15.54 -5.27
CA LEU A 72 -0.21 -14.22 -5.72
C LEU A 72 -1.57 -14.29 -6.41
N SER A 73 -2.54 -13.58 -5.83
CA SER A 73 -3.91 -13.48 -6.33
C SER A 73 -4.17 -12.04 -6.77
N ILE A 74 -4.65 -11.86 -7.99
CA ILE A 74 -4.89 -10.53 -8.59
C ILE A 74 -6.37 -10.45 -8.94
N PHE A 75 -7.07 -9.52 -8.31
CA PHE A 75 -8.51 -9.29 -8.47
C PHE A 75 -9.38 -10.53 -8.30
N PRO A 76 -9.20 -11.33 -7.23
CA PRO A 76 -9.92 -12.61 -7.07
C PRO A 76 -11.45 -12.46 -7.06
N HIS A 77 -11.96 -11.28 -6.70
CA HIS A 77 -13.40 -10.99 -6.68
C HIS A 77 -13.93 -10.36 -7.99
N SER A 78 -13.05 -9.78 -8.81
CA SER A 78 -13.46 -9.02 -10.00
C SER A 78 -13.12 -9.74 -11.31
N HIS A 79 -12.09 -10.58 -11.34
CA HIS A 79 -11.62 -11.28 -12.53
C HIS A 79 -11.20 -12.72 -12.20
N SER A 80 -11.44 -13.65 -13.12
CA SER A 80 -11.02 -15.05 -12.98
C SER A 80 -9.54 -15.25 -13.39
N ILE A 81 -8.64 -14.41 -12.87
CA ILE A 81 -7.20 -14.54 -13.12
C ILE A 81 -6.68 -15.71 -12.28
N PRO A 82 -5.96 -16.68 -12.88
CA PRO A 82 -5.44 -17.82 -12.13
C PRO A 82 -4.42 -17.36 -11.08
N VAL A 83 -4.46 -18.00 -9.91
CA VAL A 83 -3.50 -17.75 -8.83
C VAL A 83 -2.10 -18.14 -9.30
N ILE A 84 -1.15 -17.25 -9.08
CA ILE A 84 0.26 -17.48 -9.40
C ILE A 84 0.92 -18.13 -8.18
N HIS A 85 1.49 -19.32 -8.38
CA HIS A 85 2.15 -20.07 -7.32
C HIS A 85 3.67 -20.13 -7.52
N GLY A 86 4.40 -19.91 -6.42
CA GLY A 86 5.83 -20.12 -6.30
C GLY A 86 6.67 -18.89 -6.60
N VAL A 87 7.81 -18.80 -5.91
CA VAL A 87 8.66 -17.60 -5.87
C VAL A 87 9.13 -17.14 -7.25
N LYS A 88 9.58 -18.05 -8.12
CA LYS A 88 10.06 -17.69 -9.46
C LYS A 88 8.97 -17.02 -10.33
N LYS A 89 7.73 -17.51 -10.25
CA LYS A 89 6.61 -16.93 -11.01
C LYS A 89 6.18 -15.61 -10.41
N TYR A 90 6.20 -15.49 -9.08
CA TYR A 90 5.98 -14.26 -8.36
C TYR A 90 6.97 -13.16 -8.79
N GLU A 91 8.27 -13.46 -8.75
CA GLU A 91 9.34 -12.53 -9.17
C GLU A 91 9.19 -12.14 -10.64
N PHE A 92 8.93 -13.13 -11.52
CA PHE A 92 8.72 -12.88 -12.95
C PHE A 92 7.50 -11.98 -13.22
N PHE A 93 6.42 -12.13 -12.43
CA PHE A 93 5.26 -11.25 -12.53
C PHE A 93 5.64 -9.79 -12.27
N PHE A 94 6.32 -9.50 -11.17
CA PHE A 94 6.73 -8.12 -10.86
C PHE A 94 7.76 -7.56 -11.84
N LEU A 95 8.64 -8.41 -12.37
CA LEU A 95 9.55 -8.01 -13.44
C LEU A 95 8.77 -7.61 -14.71
N SER A 96 7.73 -8.37 -15.05
CA SER A 96 6.86 -8.09 -16.19
C SER A 96 6.06 -6.82 -15.99
N VAL A 97 5.48 -6.62 -14.79
CA VAL A 97 4.76 -5.39 -14.42
C VAL A 97 5.68 -4.18 -14.54
N LYS A 98 6.90 -4.23 -13.97
CA LYS A 98 7.88 -3.15 -14.09
C LYS A 98 8.13 -2.76 -15.54
N TRP A 99 8.34 -3.75 -16.40
CA TRP A 99 8.60 -3.53 -17.83
C TRP A 99 7.38 -2.91 -18.53
N LEU A 100 6.18 -3.44 -18.27
CA LEU A 100 4.94 -2.92 -18.84
C LEU A 100 4.64 -1.49 -18.38
N VAL A 101 4.82 -1.19 -17.10
CA VAL A 101 4.64 0.16 -16.54
C VAL A 101 5.57 1.16 -17.24
N ASN A 102 6.85 0.81 -17.42
CA ASN A 102 7.79 1.66 -18.13
C ASN A 102 7.44 1.89 -19.60
N ILE A 103 6.79 0.92 -20.27
CA ILE A 103 6.34 1.07 -21.66
C ILE A 103 5.10 1.94 -21.75
N LEU A 104 4.10 1.67 -20.91
CA LEU A 104 2.79 2.32 -20.98
C LEU A 104 2.86 3.77 -20.49
N PHE A 105 3.69 4.03 -19.48
CA PHE A 105 3.74 5.33 -18.81
C PHE A 105 5.09 6.03 -18.96
N GLY A 106 6.07 5.41 -19.63
CA GLY A 106 7.40 5.97 -19.80
C GLY A 106 8.30 5.83 -18.55
N ASN A 107 9.52 6.35 -18.63
CA ASN A 107 10.55 6.27 -17.60
C ASN A 107 10.31 7.27 -16.44
N HIS A 108 9.10 7.27 -15.87
CA HIS A 108 8.77 8.09 -14.72
C HIS A 108 9.18 7.36 -13.43
N ASN A 109 10.48 7.38 -13.14
CA ASN A 109 11.12 6.85 -11.91
C ASN A 109 10.59 7.48 -10.58
N GLN A 110 9.51 8.26 -10.62
CA GLN A 110 8.90 8.94 -9.47
C GLN A 110 7.48 8.45 -9.15
N GLN A 111 6.90 7.54 -9.95
CA GLN A 111 5.58 6.99 -9.68
C GLN A 111 5.68 5.89 -8.62
N VAL A 112 5.78 6.32 -7.37
CA VAL A 112 5.75 5.45 -6.19
C VAL A 112 4.32 5.25 -5.72
N LEU A 113 4.02 4.08 -5.17
CA LEU A 113 2.78 3.87 -4.46
C LEU A 113 2.78 4.71 -3.18
N GLN A 114 1.72 5.47 -2.98
CA GLN A 114 1.48 6.21 -1.75
C GLN A 114 0.66 5.33 -0.80
N LEU A 115 1.17 5.15 0.42
CA LEU A 115 0.46 4.42 1.46
C LEU A 115 -0.59 5.37 2.09
N LEU A 116 -1.87 5.03 1.95
CA LEU A 116 -2.98 5.77 2.56
C LEU A 116 -3.25 5.31 3.98
N SER A 117 -3.30 3.98 4.17
CA SER A 117 -3.44 3.38 5.49
C SER A 117 -2.90 1.96 5.50
N SER A 118 -2.56 1.48 6.70
CA SER A 118 -2.13 0.11 6.94
C SER A 118 -2.76 -0.43 8.21
N GLU A 119 -3.20 -1.67 8.18
CA GLU A 119 -3.80 -2.37 9.31
C GLU A 119 -3.24 -3.79 9.40
N VAL A 120 -2.92 -4.23 10.62
CA VAL A 120 -2.45 -5.60 10.88
C VAL A 120 -3.53 -6.34 11.64
N ASN A 121 -4.04 -7.40 11.05
CA ASN A 121 -5.08 -8.26 11.60
C ASN A 121 -4.54 -9.67 11.87
N GLN A 122 -4.84 -10.22 13.04
CA GLN A 122 -4.47 -11.60 13.34
C GLN A 122 -5.41 -12.56 12.59
N LEU A 123 -4.87 -13.41 11.72
CA LEU A 123 -5.66 -14.41 10.97
C LEU A 123 -5.86 -15.70 11.78
N SER A 124 -4.80 -16.15 12.43
CA SER A 124 -4.78 -17.35 13.28
C SER A 124 -3.73 -17.17 14.37
N ARG A 125 -3.52 -18.14 15.27
CA ARG A 125 -2.40 -18.07 16.24
C ARG A 125 -1.02 -17.96 15.56
N THR A 126 -0.89 -18.45 14.34
CA THR A 126 0.38 -18.57 13.63
C THR A 126 0.49 -17.64 12.43
N ALA A 127 -0.54 -16.87 12.09
CA ALA A 127 -0.52 -16.02 10.91
C ALA A 127 -1.16 -14.65 11.17
N ALA A 128 -0.62 -13.64 10.50
CA ALA A 128 -1.15 -12.28 10.49
C ALA A 128 -1.32 -11.79 9.05
N ARG A 129 -2.29 -10.90 8.85
CA ARG A 129 -2.56 -10.21 7.59
C ARG A 129 -2.24 -8.73 7.76
N LEU A 130 -1.32 -8.23 6.96
CA LEU A 130 -1.14 -6.80 6.74
C LEU A 130 -2.02 -6.37 5.56
N THR A 131 -2.90 -5.41 5.79
CA THR A 131 -3.73 -4.79 4.75
C THR A 131 -3.23 -3.38 4.51
N ILE A 132 -2.89 -3.05 3.27
CA ILE A 132 -2.45 -1.72 2.87
C ILE A 132 -3.45 -1.15 1.87
N LYS A 133 -4.00 0.02 2.17
CA LYS A 133 -4.70 0.85 1.18
C LYS A 133 -3.70 1.79 0.57
N PHE A 134 -3.72 1.89 -0.75
CA PHE A 134 -2.76 2.70 -1.48
C PHE A 134 -3.40 3.57 -2.54
N GLU A 135 -2.63 4.57 -2.93
CA GLU A 135 -2.89 5.47 -4.03
C GLU A 135 -1.70 5.43 -5.00
N TRP A 136 -1.95 5.55 -6.29
CA TRP A 136 -0.94 5.55 -7.34
C TRP A 136 -1.24 6.63 -8.37
N ASP A 137 -0.46 7.70 -8.30
CA ASP A 137 -0.50 8.79 -9.27
C ASP A 137 0.29 8.39 -10.53
N ILE A 138 -0.42 7.90 -11.54
CA ILE A 138 0.17 7.57 -12.84
C ILE A 138 0.42 8.85 -13.66
N THR A 139 -0.49 9.81 -13.58
CA THR A 139 -0.33 11.12 -14.21
C THR A 139 -0.87 12.20 -13.29
N ALA A 140 -0.67 13.48 -13.64
CA ALA A 140 -1.26 14.60 -12.88
C ALA A 140 -2.79 14.57 -12.84
N GLU A 141 -3.44 13.80 -13.73
CA GLU A 141 -4.89 13.75 -13.89
C GLU A 141 -5.50 12.38 -13.55
N THR A 142 -4.68 11.33 -13.43
CA THR A 142 -5.13 9.96 -13.17
C THR A 142 -4.49 9.39 -11.92
N CYS A 143 -5.34 9.08 -10.96
CA CYS A 143 -4.97 8.40 -9.73
C CYS A 143 -5.67 7.04 -9.69
N TRP A 144 -4.97 6.02 -9.21
CA TRP A 144 -5.53 4.70 -8.95
C TRP A 144 -5.46 4.38 -7.47
N CYS A 145 -6.53 3.88 -6.91
CA CYS A 145 -6.58 3.42 -5.52
C CYS A 145 -6.73 1.91 -5.50
N GLY A 146 -6.17 1.25 -4.49
CA GLY A 146 -6.29 -0.19 -4.36
C GLY A 146 -5.98 -0.70 -2.96
N ILE A 147 -6.13 -2.01 -2.79
CA ILE A 147 -5.88 -2.70 -1.53
C ILE A 147 -4.93 -3.87 -1.78
N CYS A 148 -3.84 -3.93 -1.02
CA CYS A 148 -2.96 -5.08 -0.95
C CYS A 148 -3.14 -5.80 0.38
N HIS A 149 -3.23 -7.13 0.34
CA HIS A 149 -3.17 -7.99 1.51
C HIS A 149 -1.91 -8.84 1.47
N TYR A 150 -1.19 -8.88 2.58
CA TYR A 150 0.03 -9.67 2.78
C TYR A 150 -0.16 -10.57 3.99
N ASP A 151 -0.19 -11.89 3.77
CA ASP A 151 -0.34 -12.86 4.86
C ASP A 151 1.02 -13.46 5.19
N VAL A 152 1.42 -13.28 6.44
CA VAL A 152 2.73 -13.67 6.98
C VAL A 152 2.52 -14.74 8.04
N ASP A 153 3.25 -15.85 7.94
CA ASP A 153 3.20 -16.97 8.88
C ASP A 153 4.05 -16.72 10.15
N ASN A 154 4.23 -17.72 11.02
CA ASN A 154 4.97 -17.53 12.27
C ASN A 154 6.48 -17.53 12.08
N GLU A 155 6.99 -17.95 10.94
CA GLU A 155 8.40 -17.93 10.59
C GLU A 155 8.79 -16.55 10.04
N GLY A 156 7.79 -15.66 9.84
CA GLY A 156 7.99 -14.36 9.20
C GLY A 156 8.05 -14.47 7.68
N LEU A 157 7.49 -15.53 7.08
CA LEU A 157 7.46 -15.69 5.63
C LEU A 157 6.11 -15.27 5.07
N LEU A 158 6.15 -14.50 3.99
CA LEU A 158 5.00 -14.12 3.18
C LEU A 158 4.56 -15.32 2.34
N PHE A 159 3.39 -15.89 2.66
CA PHE A 159 2.85 -17.04 1.94
C PHE A 159 1.70 -16.68 1.00
N ARG A 160 1.06 -15.51 1.18
CA ARG A 160 0.01 -15.03 0.27
C ARG A 160 0.03 -13.51 0.11
N HIS A 161 0.02 -13.06 -1.14
CA HIS A 161 -0.13 -11.68 -1.55
C HIS A 161 -1.40 -11.57 -2.41
N THR A 162 -2.31 -10.68 -2.04
CA THR A 162 -3.54 -10.43 -2.80
C THR A 162 -3.65 -8.95 -3.15
N LEU A 163 -3.94 -8.65 -4.42
CA LEU A 163 -4.24 -7.29 -4.90
C LEU A 163 -5.71 -7.21 -5.29
N GLU A 164 -6.45 -6.27 -4.68
CA GLU A 164 -7.90 -6.13 -4.87
C GLU A 164 -8.35 -4.67 -5.01
N ASN A 165 -9.58 -4.49 -5.50
CA ASN A 165 -10.30 -3.21 -5.55
C ASN A 165 -9.48 -2.08 -6.17
N VAL A 166 -8.77 -2.39 -7.27
CA VAL A 166 -7.99 -1.39 -8.00
C VAL A 166 -8.92 -0.62 -8.91
N GLU A 167 -9.18 0.63 -8.55
CA GLU A 167 -10.13 1.52 -9.21
C GLU A 167 -9.46 2.85 -9.55
N MET A 168 -9.88 3.45 -10.66
CA MET A 168 -9.42 4.78 -11.05
C MET A 168 -10.21 5.84 -10.28
N ALA A 169 -9.53 6.64 -9.47
CA ALA A 169 -10.12 7.78 -8.79
C ALA A 169 -10.11 9.01 -9.70
N ASN A 170 -11.27 9.62 -9.93
CA ASN A 170 -11.38 10.88 -10.66
C ASN A 170 -10.96 12.03 -9.73
N LEU A 171 -9.71 12.51 -9.90
CA LEU A 171 -9.12 13.60 -9.13
C LEU A 171 -9.90 14.93 -9.17
N LYS A 172 -10.87 15.08 -10.07
CA LYS A 172 -11.71 16.29 -10.22
C LYS A 172 -12.98 16.27 -9.35
N GLU A 173 -13.48 15.11 -8.94
CA GLU A 173 -14.71 15.01 -8.13
C GLU A 173 -14.40 14.87 -6.64
N ASP A 174 -13.38 14.09 -6.25
CA ASP A 174 -13.11 13.79 -4.82
C ASP A 174 -12.33 14.86 -4.04
N ARG A 175 -11.70 15.82 -4.73
CA ARG A 175 -11.07 16.96 -4.02
C ARG A 175 -12.09 17.96 -3.49
N PHE A 176 -13.34 17.92 -3.97
CA PHE A 176 -14.42 18.80 -3.51
C PHE A 176 -15.19 18.23 -2.31
N SER A 177 -15.11 16.92 -2.04
CA SER A 177 -15.82 16.26 -0.94
C SER A 177 -15.04 16.26 0.39
N LEU A 178 -13.71 16.44 0.37
CA LEU A 178 -12.86 16.47 1.57
C LEU A 178 -12.64 17.88 2.17
N SER A 179 -13.20 18.95 1.58
CA SER A 179 -12.98 20.34 2.01
C SER A 179 -14.14 20.98 2.78
N SER A 180 -15.18 20.22 3.16
CA SER A 180 -16.23 20.78 4.03
C SER A 180 -15.83 20.57 5.50
N PRO A 181 -15.55 21.64 6.27
CA PRO A 181 -15.30 21.51 7.70
C PRO A 181 -16.58 21.02 8.40
N PRO A 182 -16.47 20.21 9.47
CA PRO A 182 -17.63 19.81 10.25
C PRO A 182 -18.33 21.06 10.76
N THR A 183 -19.56 21.26 10.30
CA THR A 183 -20.40 22.36 10.76
C THR A 183 -20.86 22.01 12.17
N PHE A 184 -20.12 22.48 13.18
CA PHE A 184 -20.60 22.38 14.56
C PHE A 184 -21.85 23.25 14.70
N PRO A 185 -23.00 22.69 15.11
CA PRO A 185 -24.16 23.51 15.42
C PRO A 185 -23.82 24.35 16.65
N MET A 186 -23.65 25.66 16.49
CA MET A 186 -23.61 26.59 17.62
C MET A 186 -24.97 26.54 18.32
N SER A 187 -25.01 25.85 19.46
CA SER A 187 -26.10 25.98 20.43
C SER A 187 -26.15 27.44 20.89
N LYS A 188 -27.27 28.11 20.60
CA LYS A 188 -27.58 29.44 21.11
C LYS A 188 -27.46 29.46 22.63
N PHE A 189 -26.43 30.13 23.15
CA PHE A 189 -26.50 30.69 24.49
C PHE A 189 -27.55 31.81 24.45
N ARG A 190 -28.68 31.59 25.13
CA ARG A 190 -29.60 32.66 25.51
C ARG A 190 -29.07 33.26 26.82
N GLU A 191 -28.95 34.58 26.82
CA GLU A 191 -28.85 35.43 28.01
C GLU A 191 -30.13 35.35 28.86
#